data_AF-A0A3C1LWQ1-F1
#
_entry.id   AF-A0A3C1LWQ1-F1
#
_cell.length_a   1.000
_cell.length_b   1.000
_cell.length_c   1.000
_cell.angle_alpha   90.00
_cell.angle_beta   90.00
_cell.angle_gamma   90.00
#
_symmetry.space_group_name_H-M   'P 1'
#
loop_
_entity.id
_entity.type
_entity.pdbx_description
1 polymer ?
#
loop_
_entity_poly.entity_id
_entity_poly.type
_entity_poly.pdbx_seq_one_letter_code
_entity_poly.pdbx_strand_id
1 'polypeptide(L)'
;MNSSENEGVVKRVSFTIVKSSISGEPDLPDYITYGLLCKDNKSGQELFVKDISVNMQLVEKMRQIFDKQQPALVHCFDVIEDFLASEY
;
A
#
# COMPACT_ATOMS: atom_id res chain seq x y z
N MET A 1 5.78 27.75 -27.58
CA MET A 1 6.45 27.15 -26.41
C MET A 1 5.40 26.27 -25.72
N ASN A 2 5.49 24.95 -25.92
CA ASN A 2 4.52 23.97 -25.43
C ASN A 2 4.57 23.90 -23.90
N SER A 3 3.49 24.31 -23.26
CA SER A 3 3.33 24.28 -21.80
C SER A 3 2.46 23.09 -21.35
N SER A 4 2.46 21.98 -22.09
CA SER A 4 1.48 20.90 -21.91
C SER A 4 2.07 19.48 -21.79
N GLU A 5 3.40 19.31 -21.75
CA GLU A 5 4.00 17.97 -21.68
C GLU A 5 4.31 17.49 -20.25
N ASN A 6 4.15 18.34 -19.22
CA ASN A 6 4.52 17.97 -17.84
C ASN A 6 3.34 17.56 -16.93
N GLU A 7 2.08 17.70 -17.35
CA GLU A 7 0.92 17.21 -16.59
C GLU A 7 0.64 15.71 -16.86
N GLY A 8 1.38 15.09 -17.77
CA GLY A 8 1.19 13.72 -18.23
C GLY A 8 2.05 12.65 -17.53
N VAL A 9 2.81 13.00 -16.49
CA VAL A 9 3.46 11.99 -15.62
C VAL A 9 2.40 11.43 -14.66
N VAL A 10 1.31 10.92 -15.23
CA VAL A 10 0.31 10.14 -14.52
C VAL A 10 1.06 8.98 -13.87
N LYS A 11 1.05 8.94 -12.52
CA LYS A 11 1.75 7.95 -11.70
C LYS A 11 1.64 6.57 -12.38
N ARG A 12 2.75 6.11 -12.96
CA ARG A 12 2.80 4.96 -13.88
C ARG A 12 2.53 3.63 -13.18
N VAL A 13 2.59 3.65 -11.85
CA VAL A 13 2.33 2.54 -10.96
C VAL A 13 1.15 2.84 -10.07
N SER A 14 0.52 1.82 -9.49
CA SER A 14 -0.38 1.93 -8.35
C SER A 14 0.09 1.09 -7.20
N PHE A 15 -0.10 1.63 -5.99
CA PHE A 15 0.17 0.93 -4.76
C PHE A 15 -1.12 0.60 -4.05
N THR A 16 -1.25 -0.66 -3.67
CA THR A 16 -2.41 -1.22 -2.99
C THR A 16 -1.92 -1.94 -1.74
N ILE A 17 -2.51 -1.61 -0.61
CA ILE A 17 -2.23 -2.34 0.63
C ILE A 17 -3.30 -3.40 0.82
N VAL A 18 -2.85 -4.61 1.10
CA VAL A 18 -3.69 -5.77 1.36
C VAL A 18 -3.59 -6.08 2.85
N LYS A 19 -4.73 -6.00 3.55
CA LYS A 19 -4.86 -6.50 4.92
C LYS A 19 -5.29 -7.96 4.86
N SER A 20 -4.54 -8.82 5.54
CA SER A 20 -4.86 -10.25 5.64
C SER A 20 -4.98 -10.65 7.10
N SER A 21 -5.93 -11.53 7.41
CA SER A 21 -6.07 -12.16 8.72
C SER A 21 -5.63 -13.61 8.62
N ILE A 22 -4.67 -14.01 9.45
CA ILE A 22 -4.25 -15.39 9.62
C ILE A 22 -4.93 -15.89 10.89
N SER A 23 -5.79 -16.90 10.74
CA SER A 23 -6.49 -17.48 11.88
C SER A 23 -5.51 -18.04 12.90
N GLY A 24 -5.67 -17.64 14.15
CA GLY A 24 -4.91 -18.17 15.27
C GLY A 24 -5.35 -19.59 15.64
N GLU A 25 -4.61 -20.22 16.55
CA GLU A 25 -5.13 -21.36 17.31
C GLU A 25 -6.41 -20.95 18.07
N PRO A 26 -7.29 -21.88 18.48
CA PRO A 26 -8.61 -21.58 19.05
C PRO A 26 -8.60 -20.59 20.23
N ASP A 27 -7.49 -20.51 20.96
CA ASP A 27 -7.31 -19.65 22.14
C ASP A 27 -6.45 -18.41 21.88
N LEU A 28 -6.02 -18.18 20.64
CA LEU A 28 -5.20 -17.03 20.24
C LEU A 28 -5.98 -16.11 19.30
N PRO A 29 -5.83 -14.78 19.45
CA PRO A 29 -6.45 -13.84 18.52
C PRO A 29 -5.88 -14.01 17.11
N ASP A 30 -6.70 -13.70 16.10
CA ASP A 30 -6.24 -13.67 14.71
C ASP A 30 -5.08 -12.70 14.53
N TYR A 31 -4.08 -13.14 13.77
CA TYR A 31 -2.93 -12.32 13.43
C TYR A 31 -3.25 -11.52 12.18
N ILE A 32 -3.20 -10.20 12.28
CA ILE A 32 -3.39 -9.30 11.14
C ILE A 32 -2.02 -9.00 10.53
N THR A 33 -1.87 -9.26 9.24
CA THR A 33 -0.68 -8.91 8.44
C THR A 33 -1.04 -7.92 7.33
N TYR A 34 -0.03 -7.19 6.87
CA TYR A 34 -0.19 -6.16 5.84
C TYR A 34 0.85 -6.36 4.73
N GLY A 35 0.36 -6.51 3.50
CA GLY A 35 1.19 -6.57 2.30
C GLY A 35 1.05 -5.29 1.48
N LEU A 36 2.14 -4.90 0.82
CA LEU A 36 2.16 -3.85 -0.18
C LEU A 36 2.29 -4.47 -1.57
N LEU A 37 1.33 -4.19 -2.43
CA LEU A 37 1.30 -4.60 -3.82
C LEU A 37 1.54 -3.38 -4.73
N CYS A 38 2.51 -3.49 -5.64
CA CYS A 38 2.78 -2.49 -6.67
C CYS A 38 2.43 -3.05 -8.05
N LYS A 39 1.64 -2.30 -8.83
CA LYS A 39 1.21 -2.67 -10.18
C LYS A 39 1.56 -1.58 -11.20
N ASP A 40 1.93 -1.96 -12.41
CA ASP A 40 1.99 -1.03 -13.54
C ASP A 40 0.56 -0.73 -14.02
N ASN A 41 0.17 0.55 -14.08
CA ASN A 41 -1.20 0.95 -14.41
C ASN A 41 -1.54 0.77 -15.89
N LYS A 42 -0.53 0.66 -16.76
CA LYS A 42 -0.72 0.52 -18.20
C LYS A 42 -0.90 -0.95 -18.59
N SER A 43 -0.13 -1.86 -18.01
CA SER A 43 -0.20 -3.30 -18.31
C SER A 43 -1.05 -4.08 -17.30
N GLY A 44 -1.32 -3.52 -16.12
CA GLY A 44 -1.93 -4.22 -15.00
C GLY A 44 -0.99 -5.25 -14.33
N GLN A 45 0.27 -5.31 -14.78
CA GLN A 45 1.25 -6.28 -14.30
C GLN A 45 1.66 -5.99 -12.86
N GLU A 46 1.75 -7.04 -12.04
CA GLU A 46 2.38 -6.95 -10.71
C GLU A 46 3.88 -6.75 -10.86
N LEU A 47 4.39 -5.65 -10.30
CA LEU A 47 5.80 -5.33 -10.28
C LEU A 47 6.48 -5.97 -9.06
N PHE A 48 5.87 -5.84 -7.89
CA PHE A 48 6.35 -6.50 -6.67
C PHE A 48 5.26 -6.62 -5.60
N VAL A 49 5.51 -7.53 -4.65
CA VAL A 49 4.79 -7.67 -3.38
C VAL A 49 5.81 -7.64 -2.25
N LYS A 50 5.61 -6.79 -1.24
CA LYS A 50 6.47 -6.69 -0.05
C LYS A 50 5.62 -6.85 1.21
N ASP A 51 6.06 -7.69 2.14
CA ASP A 51 5.50 -7.71 3.49
C ASP A 51 5.94 -6.44 4.22
N ILE A 52 4.96 -5.65 4.69
CA ILE A 52 5.19 -4.42 5.43
C ILE A 52 4.81 -4.55 6.90
N SER A 53 4.43 -5.74 7.35
CA SER A 53 4.04 -6.02 8.75
C SER A 53 5.17 -5.74 9.75
N VAL A 54 6.43 -5.74 9.28
CA VAL A 54 7.62 -5.42 10.07
C VAL A 54 7.80 -3.91 10.32
N ASN A 55 7.13 -3.05 9.55
CA ASN A 55 7.21 -1.61 9.73
C ASN A 55 6.00 -1.10 10.53
N MET A 56 6.16 -1.05 11.86
CA MET A 56 5.07 -0.67 12.76
C MET A 56 4.51 0.74 12.48
N GLN A 57 5.35 1.71 12.11
CA GLN A 57 4.90 3.08 11.82
C GLN A 57 4.02 3.15 10.57
N LEU A 58 4.42 2.45 9.50
CA LEU A 58 3.63 2.36 8.29
C LEU A 58 2.32 1.61 8.56
N VAL A 59 2.38 0.49 9.29
CA VAL A 59 1.20 -0.30 9.69
C VAL A 59 0.22 0.55 10.50
N GLU A 60 0.68 1.33 11.47
CA GLU A 60 -0.19 2.21 12.27
C GLU A 60 -0.85 3.29 11.44
N LYS A 61 -0.10 3.99 10.57
CA LYS A 61 -0.66 4.99 9.65
C LYS A 61 -1.73 4.35 8.76
N MET A 62 -1.48 3.16 8.24
CA MET A 62 -2.41 2.45 7.37
C MET A 62 -3.64 1.97 8.13
N ARG A 63 -3.45 1.40 9.32
CA ARG A 63 -4.56 1.00 10.20
C ARG A 63 -5.48 2.18 10.50
N GLN A 64 -4.96 3.37 10.77
CA GLN A 64 -5.79 4.57 10.96
C GLN A 64 -6.59 4.93 9.71
N ILE A 65 -6.07 4.68 8.50
CA ILE A 65 -6.79 4.92 7.26
C ILE A 65 -7.87 3.85 7.02
N PHE A 66 -7.53 2.57 7.22
CA PHE A 66 -8.46 1.45 7.10
C PHE A 66 -9.62 1.52 8.13
N ASP A 67 -9.32 1.81 9.39
CA ASP A 67 -10.31 1.90 10.48
C ASP A 67 -11.27 3.10 10.28
N LYS A 68 -10.83 4.15 9.55
CA LYS A 68 -11.65 5.35 9.28
C LYS A 68 -12.56 5.23 8.06
N GLN A 69 -12.22 4.41 7.07
CA GLN A 69 -12.94 4.40 5.78
C GLN A 69 -13.74 3.12 5.50
N GLN A 70 -13.57 2.04 6.29
CA GLN A 70 -14.15 0.71 5.98
C GLN A 70 -13.94 0.14 4.55
N PRO A 71 -12.86 0.39 3.76
CA PRO A 71 -12.67 -0.34 2.51
C PRO A 71 -11.58 -1.40 2.69
N ALA A 72 -11.74 -2.55 2.05
CA ALA A 72 -10.71 -3.59 2.03
C ALA A 72 -9.43 -3.17 1.26
N LEU A 73 -9.47 -2.05 0.53
CA LEU A 73 -8.42 -1.58 -0.36
C LEU A 73 -8.32 -0.05 -0.28
N VAL A 74 -7.13 0.47 -0.01
CA VAL A 74 -6.86 1.92 -0.05
C VAL A 74 -5.68 2.20 -0.98
N HIS A 75 -5.88 3.12 -1.92
CA HIS A 75 -4.84 3.64 -2.78
C HIS A 75 -4.04 4.72 -2.03
N CYS A 76 -3.00 4.30 -1.32
CA CYS A 76 -2.22 5.18 -0.43
C CYS A 76 -0.95 5.72 -1.08
N PHE A 77 -1.06 6.29 -2.28
CA PHE A 77 0.10 6.73 -3.07
C PHE A 77 1.09 7.60 -2.29
N ASP A 78 0.63 8.63 -1.60
CA ASP A 78 1.51 9.63 -0.99
C ASP A 78 2.18 9.09 0.30
N VAL A 79 1.45 8.29 1.09
CA VAL A 79 2.00 7.68 2.32
C VAL A 79 3.05 6.60 1.98
N ILE A 80 2.91 5.95 0.84
CA ILE A 80 3.83 4.89 0.39
C ILE A 80 5.06 5.49 -0.29
N GLU A 81 4.93 6.59 -1.05
CA GLU A 81 6.08 7.36 -1.54
C GLU A 81 6.97 7.84 -0.39
N ASP A 82 6.38 8.43 0.66
CA ASP A 82 7.12 8.86 1.85
C ASP A 82 7.88 7.70 2.52
N PHE A 83 7.25 6.52 2.60
CA PHE A 83 7.90 5.34 3.16
C PHE A 83 9.06 4.85 2.29
N LEU A 84 8.85 4.72 0.97
CA LEU A 84 9.90 4.26 0.06
C LEU A 84 11.08 5.23 0.02
N ALA A 85 10.82 6.53 0.10
CA ALA A 85 11.86 7.56 0.18
C ALA A 85 12.68 7.50 1.48
N SER A 86 12.11 6.97 2.57
CA SER A 86 12.81 6.84 3.86
C SER A 86 13.73 5.61 3.97
N GLU A 87 13.62 4.64 3.06
CA GLU A 87 14.47 3.45 3.02
C GLU A 87 15.71 3.59 2.10
N TYR A 88 15.93 4.78 1.53
CA TYR A 88 17.09 5.14 0.69
C TYR A 88 17.73 6.47 1.14
#